data_AF-A0AAV0VRU5-F1
#
_entry.id   AF-A0AAV0VRU5-F1
#
_cell.length_a   1.000
_cell.length_b   1.000
_cell.length_c   1.000
_cell.angle_alpha   90.00
_cell.angle_beta   90.00
_cell.angle_gamma   90.00
#
_symmetry.space_group_name_H-M   'P 1'
#
loop_
_entity.id
_entity.type
_entity.pdbx_description
1 polymer ?
#
loop_
_entity_poly.entity_id
_entity_poly.type
_entity_poly.pdbx_seq_one_letter_code
_entity_poly.pdbx_strand_id
1 'polypeptide(L)'
;MLPPHNGEIMHLNVGGTRFSTSRQTLTWVPDSFFTALLSGRISSLRDDTGAIFIDRDPKVFAIILNYLRTHDIDLSGTDIRTLRHEAEFYGIMPLVKRLILCEDLEQSSCGDILFYSMLPAPNPPMQESEIISNATKVDDQTRPGSIVRVPEPAPPPNSPSSIPHTHGYQSRCHSRNSSLDISRVTVNGRGSVINGRGNGNSGHSRAASLGNHVPNHHSRNSSADLNKYIRNDALNLVFGYNQGSNWADPLRVQIIKAHHNWIVVAYAHFIVCYRLKDSSGWQQVFTSPHIDNCIERIAINAKMNSQNGNSDGSSVMVAISYGNQVRLWGVSEQGSRTNIGTFNLNVRVEHLFFIGSQLVALSPTGKIGVWHAMTQHWQTQDVVPIASFDTAGSFLLLGCNNGSIYYIDMQKFPLRMKDNDLLVTELYRDPSNDPITAISVYLTPKTSKSI
;
A
#
# COMPACT_ATOMS: atom_id res chain seq x y z
N MET A 1 -2.61 48.26 -20.90
CA MET A 1 -1.52 47.44 -20.33
C MET A 1 -1.27 46.29 -21.28
N LEU A 2 -0.07 46.19 -21.85
CA LEU A 2 0.33 45.04 -22.67
C LEU A 2 0.34 43.77 -21.79
N PRO A 3 -0.01 42.59 -22.33
CA PRO A 3 0.07 41.34 -21.58
C PRO A 3 1.54 41.10 -21.16
N PRO A 4 1.80 40.56 -19.97
CA PRO A 4 3.16 40.33 -19.49
C PRO A 4 3.88 39.39 -20.46
N HIS A 5 5.04 39.84 -20.98
CA HIS A 5 5.86 39.02 -21.86
C HIS A 5 6.35 37.78 -21.09
N ASN A 6 5.93 36.58 -21.51
CA ASN A 6 6.32 35.30 -20.90
C ASN A 6 7.83 35.02 -20.92
N GLY A 7 8.62 35.76 -21.71
CA GLY A 7 10.06 35.59 -21.87
C GLY A 7 10.94 36.62 -21.15
N GLU A 8 10.39 37.46 -20.27
CA GLU A 8 11.19 38.49 -19.58
C GLU A 8 12.22 37.84 -18.63
N ILE A 9 13.49 38.19 -18.80
CA ILE A 9 14.58 37.78 -17.92
C ILE A 9 14.54 38.67 -16.67
N MET A 10 14.43 38.03 -15.51
CA MET A 10 14.47 38.63 -14.19
C MET A 10 15.86 38.45 -13.58
N HIS A 11 16.43 39.54 -13.08
CA HIS A 11 17.69 39.53 -12.33
C HIS A 11 17.41 39.65 -10.84
N LEU A 12 17.94 38.70 -10.06
CA LEU A 12 17.81 38.61 -8.61
C LEU A 12 19.19 38.70 -7.98
N ASN A 13 19.29 39.36 -6.84
CA ASN A 13 20.47 39.37 -5.98
C ASN A 13 20.07 38.72 -4.65
N VAL A 14 20.48 37.48 -4.43
CA VAL A 14 20.14 36.70 -3.23
C VAL A 14 21.36 36.64 -2.31
N GLY A 15 21.30 37.30 -1.16
CA GLY A 15 22.41 37.33 -0.19
C GLY A 15 23.74 37.81 -0.78
N GLY A 16 23.72 38.68 -1.80
CA GLY A 16 24.90 39.18 -2.51
C GLY A 16 25.25 38.41 -3.78
N THR A 17 24.63 37.27 -4.06
CA THR A 17 24.87 36.46 -5.26
C THR A 17 23.83 36.73 -6.34
N ARG A 18 24.28 36.90 -7.58
CA ARG A 18 23.39 37.21 -8.71
C ARG A 18 22.85 35.96 -9.38
N PHE A 19 21.54 35.96 -9.60
CA PHE A 19 20.82 34.94 -10.35
C PHE A 19 20.04 35.59 -11.48
N SER A 20 19.96 34.88 -12.61
CA SER A 20 19.12 35.28 -13.75
C SER A 20 18.20 34.13 -14.13
N THR A 21 16.93 34.43 -14.34
CA THR A 21 15.91 33.43 -14.69
C THR A 21 14.74 34.08 -15.42
N SER A 22 13.83 33.32 -16.01
CA SER A 22 12.65 33.91 -16.65
C SER A 22 11.55 34.21 -15.63
N ARG A 23 10.69 35.19 -15.94
CA ARG A 23 9.46 35.44 -15.18
C ARG A 23 8.63 34.16 -15.07
N GLN A 24 8.50 33.40 -16.16
CA GLN A 24 7.74 32.15 -16.18
C GLN A 24 8.22 31.13 -15.14
N THR A 25 9.53 30.96 -14.97
CA THR A 25 10.09 30.07 -13.94
C THR A 25 9.68 30.50 -12.54
N LEU A 26 9.77 31.81 -12.24
CA LEU A 26 9.43 32.34 -10.91
C LEU A 26 7.91 32.30 -10.64
N THR A 27 7.08 32.44 -11.68
CA THR A 27 5.62 32.42 -11.56
C THR A 27 4.99 31.06 -11.82
N TRP A 28 5.78 29.99 -11.94
CA TRP A 28 5.25 28.65 -12.18
C TRP A 28 4.33 28.19 -11.04
N VAL A 29 4.71 28.47 -9.79
CA VAL A 29 3.86 28.21 -8.63
C VAL A 29 3.00 29.45 -8.34
N PRO A 30 1.66 29.34 -8.44
CA PRO A 30 0.76 30.44 -8.08
C PRO A 30 0.83 30.72 -6.58
N ASP A 31 0.49 31.95 -6.20
CA ASP A 31 0.42 32.40 -4.80
C ASP A 31 1.72 32.22 -3.99
N SER A 32 2.86 32.17 -4.69
CA SER A 32 4.20 32.14 -4.09
C SER A 32 4.75 33.54 -3.82
N PHE A 33 5.81 33.63 -3.02
CA PHE A 33 6.56 34.86 -2.78
C PHE A 33 6.91 35.59 -4.08
N PHE A 34 7.35 34.86 -5.11
CA PHE A 34 7.73 35.46 -6.38
C PHE A 34 6.55 36.03 -7.16
N THR A 35 5.38 35.38 -7.13
CA THR A 35 4.18 35.94 -7.78
C THR A 35 3.74 37.22 -7.10
N ALA A 36 3.86 37.32 -5.77
CA ALA A 36 3.56 38.53 -5.01
C ALA A 36 4.60 39.64 -5.30
N LEU A 37 5.90 39.28 -5.30
CA LEU A 37 7.01 40.17 -5.64
C LEU A 37 6.86 40.78 -7.05
N LEU A 38 6.60 39.94 -8.04
CA LEU A 38 6.49 40.38 -9.44
C LEU A 38 5.19 41.10 -9.76
N SER A 39 4.13 40.86 -8.97
CA SER A 39 2.89 41.64 -9.07
C SER A 39 2.98 43.03 -8.43
N GLY A 40 4.11 43.38 -7.82
CA GLY A 40 4.30 44.65 -7.11
C GLY A 40 3.55 44.74 -5.78
N ARG A 41 2.95 43.63 -5.31
CA ARG A 41 2.29 43.55 -3.99
C ARG A 41 3.28 43.63 -2.83
N ILE A 42 4.54 43.32 -3.08
CA ILE A 42 5.62 43.37 -2.08
C ILE A 42 6.66 44.38 -2.55
N SER A 43 7.03 45.33 -1.67
CA SER A 43 8.11 46.27 -1.93
C SER A 43 9.44 45.52 -2.00
N SER A 44 10.21 45.73 -3.06
CA SER A 44 11.48 45.05 -3.29
C SER A 44 12.64 46.04 -3.33
N LEU A 45 13.65 45.84 -2.49
CA LEU A 45 14.93 46.56 -2.62
C LEU A 45 15.62 46.12 -3.91
N ARG A 46 16.38 47.04 -4.51
CA ARG A 46 17.20 46.74 -5.70
C ARG A 46 18.64 47.14 -5.42
N ASP A 47 19.57 46.36 -5.95
CA ASP A 47 20.99 46.72 -5.91
C ASP A 47 21.32 47.80 -6.96
N ASP A 48 22.58 48.25 -6.98
CA ASP A 48 23.07 49.31 -7.88
C ASP A 48 22.92 48.99 -9.38
N THR A 49 22.63 47.73 -9.72
CA THR A 49 22.39 47.31 -11.10
C THR A 49 20.92 47.08 -11.42
N GLY A 50 20.03 47.35 -10.47
CA GLY A 50 18.59 47.19 -10.61
C GLY A 50 18.08 45.75 -10.37
N ALA A 51 18.93 44.82 -9.93
CA ALA A 51 18.51 43.46 -9.60
C ALA A 51 17.72 43.44 -8.29
N ILE A 52 16.66 42.63 -8.22
CA ILE A 52 15.81 42.55 -7.01
C ILE A 52 16.58 41.85 -5.89
N PHE A 53 16.77 42.53 -4.77
CA PHE A 53 17.50 42.01 -3.63
C PHE A 53 16.60 41.15 -2.73
N ILE A 54 17.11 39.98 -2.34
CA ILE A 54 16.47 39.01 -1.44
C ILE A 54 17.50 38.64 -0.38
N ASP A 55 17.22 38.96 0.88
CA ASP A 55 18.13 38.72 2.00
C ASP A 55 18.02 37.28 2.51
N ARG A 56 18.47 36.31 1.71
CA ARG A 56 18.43 34.85 1.99
C ARG A 56 19.72 34.18 1.53
N ASP A 57 19.91 32.91 1.92
CA ASP A 57 21.10 32.14 1.53
C ASP A 57 21.10 31.81 0.03
N PRO A 58 22.12 32.27 -0.74
CA PRO A 58 22.21 31.99 -2.17
C PRO A 58 22.38 30.50 -2.51
N LYS A 59 22.99 29.70 -1.63
CA LYS A 59 23.25 28.27 -1.89
C LYS A 59 21.94 27.48 -1.90
N VAL A 60 21.10 27.70 -0.89
CA VAL A 60 19.80 27.02 -0.79
C VAL A 60 18.84 27.55 -1.86
N PHE A 61 18.89 28.85 -2.15
CA PHE A 61 18.11 29.44 -3.24
C PHE A 61 18.44 28.83 -4.61
N ALA A 62 19.70 28.48 -4.89
CA ALA A 62 20.06 27.82 -6.14
C ALA A 62 19.31 26.50 -6.35
N ILE A 63 19.07 25.75 -5.27
CA ILE A 63 18.31 24.49 -5.28
C ILE A 63 16.83 24.76 -5.55
N ILE A 64 16.23 25.74 -4.83
CA ILE A 64 14.85 26.18 -5.06
C ILE A 64 14.66 26.61 -6.51
N LEU A 65 15.59 27.37 -7.07
CA LEU A 65 15.53 27.86 -8.44
C LEU A 65 15.63 26.71 -9.45
N ASN A 66 16.49 25.72 -9.21
CA ASN A 66 16.58 24.54 -10.07
C ASN A 66 15.31 23.69 -10.01
N TYR A 67 14.67 23.57 -8.84
CA TYR A 67 13.36 22.93 -8.73
C TYR A 67 12.30 23.67 -9.56
N LEU A 68 12.26 25.00 -9.52
CA LEU A 68 11.32 25.78 -10.34
C LEU A 68 11.58 25.63 -11.85
N ARG A 69 12.82 25.31 -12.27
CA ARG A 69 13.19 25.11 -13.68
C ARG A 69 12.88 23.70 -14.19
N THR A 70 13.13 22.69 -13.36
CA THR A 70 13.14 21.27 -13.77
C THR A 70 11.94 20.49 -13.26
N HIS A 71 11.24 21.01 -12.25
CA HIS A 71 10.21 20.32 -11.47
C HIS A 71 10.73 19.08 -10.72
N ASP A 72 12.05 18.98 -10.58
CA ASP A 72 12.70 17.89 -9.87
C ASP A 72 13.68 18.44 -8.82
N ILE A 73 14.06 17.61 -7.86
CA ILE A 73 14.96 18.01 -6.79
C ILE A 73 15.99 16.94 -6.48
N ASP A 74 17.26 17.34 -6.52
CA ASP A 74 18.37 16.54 -6.05
C ASP A 74 18.63 16.90 -4.58
N LEU A 75 18.52 15.92 -3.70
CA LEU A 75 18.72 16.05 -2.26
C LEU A 75 20.14 15.65 -1.83
N SER A 76 21.01 15.25 -2.77
CA SER A 76 22.37 14.81 -2.44
C SER A 76 23.18 15.95 -1.79
N GLY A 77 23.55 15.77 -0.52
CA GLY A 77 24.40 16.70 0.23
C GLY A 77 23.73 17.98 0.75
N THR A 78 22.39 18.07 0.74
CA THR A 78 21.65 19.22 1.28
C THR A 78 20.84 18.83 2.52
N ASP A 79 20.89 19.66 3.57
CA ASP A 79 20.03 19.49 4.74
C ASP A 79 18.55 19.77 4.39
N ILE A 80 17.72 18.74 4.47
CA ILE A 80 16.29 18.78 4.10
C ILE A 80 15.53 19.81 4.92
N ARG A 81 15.85 19.94 6.22
CA ARG A 81 15.17 20.87 7.12
C ARG A 81 15.44 22.32 6.72
N THR A 82 16.70 22.66 6.44
CA THR A 82 17.08 23.98 5.94
C THR A 82 16.37 24.30 4.63
N LEU A 83 16.35 23.35 3.70
CA LEU A 83 15.69 23.51 2.40
C LEU A 83 14.17 23.67 2.55
N ARG A 84 13.54 22.95 3.48
CA ARG A 84 12.10 23.06 3.76
C ARG A 84 11.74 24.44 4.30
N HIS A 85 12.51 24.97 5.26
CA HIS A 85 12.29 26.31 5.77
C HIS A 85 12.39 27.38 4.67
N GLU A 86 13.33 27.24 3.72
CA GLU A 86 13.39 28.14 2.56
C GLU A 86 12.19 27.95 1.62
N ALA A 87 11.77 26.71 1.33
CA ALA A 87 10.61 26.46 0.50
C ALA A 87 9.32 27.05 1.10
N GLU A 88 9.17 27.01 2.43
CA GLU A 88 8.08 27.65 3.17
C GLU A 88 8.16 29.18 3.05
N PHE A 89 9.35 29.77 3.23
CA PHE A 89 9.56 31.21 3.06
C PHE A 89 9.15 31.69 1.66
N TYR A 90 9.55 30.98 0.61
CA TYR A 90 9.20 31.32 -0.77
C TYR A 90 7.75 30.93 -1.15
N GLY A 91 7.01 30.25 -0.28
CA GLY A 91 5.64 29.80 -0.54
C GLY A 91 5.54 28.73 -1.64
N ILE A 92 6.57 27.89 -1.81
CA ILE A 92 6.59 26.82 -2.82
C ILE A 92 5.92 25.57 -2.27
N MET A 93 4.60 25.64 -2.07
CA MET A 93 3.81 24.61 -1.38
C MET A 93 3.97 23.17 -1.93
N PRO A 94 4.06 22.94 -3.26
CA PRO A 94 4.32 21.59 -3.78
C PRO A 94 5.66 21.01 -3.30
N LEU A 95 6.69 21.85 -3.18
CA LEU A 95 7.99 21.43 -2.69
C LEU A 95 7.95 21.18 -1.18
N VAL A 96 7.31 22.06 -0.41
CA VAL A 96 7.11 21.87 1.04
C VAL A 96 6.47 20.51 1.34
N LYS A 97 5.39 20.16 0.63
CA LYS A 97 4.72 18.86 0.77
C LYS A 97 5.65 17.68 0.46
N ARG A 98 6.46 17.79 -0.61
CA ARG A 98 7.43 16.75 -0.97
C ARG A 98 8.51 16.59 0.10
N LEU A 99 9.03 17.70 0.64
CA LEU A 99 10.08 17.66 1.68
C LEU A 99 9.59 17.14 3.03
N ILE A 100 8.33 17.44 3.42
CA ILE A 100 7.71 16.85 4.61
C ILE A 100 7.66 15.32 4.48
N LEU A 101 7.25 14.80 3.33
CA LEU A 101 7.24 13.36 3.09
C LEU A 101 8.66 12.75 3.18
N CYS A 102 9.69 13.47 2.73
CA CYS A 102 11.07 13.03 2.88
C CYS A 102 11.54 13.04 4.35
N GLU A 103 11.20 14.06 5.13
CA GLU A 103 11.47 14.07 6.59
C GLU A 103 10.76 12.90 7.30
N ASP A 104 9.52 12.59 6.90
CA ASP A 104 8.74 11.47 7.44
C ASP A 104 9.34 10.09 7.03
N LEU A 105 9.96 10.00 5.86
CA LEU A 105 10.68 8.81 5.40
C LEU A 105 11.98 8.58 6.19
N GLU A 106 12.71 9.66 6.51
CA GLU A 106 13.93 9.60 7.32
C GLU A 106 13.63 9.36 8.81
N GLN A 107 12.48 9.83 9.31
CA GLN A 107 11.95 9.47 10.63
C GLN A 107 11.25 8.11 10.60
N SER A 108 12.00 7.08 10.23
CA SER A 108 11.53 5.71 10.39
C SER A 108 11.37 5.40 11.89
N SER A 109 10.12 5.11 12.31
CA SER A 109 9.78 4.62 13.66
C SER A 109 10.39 3.26 14.03
N CYS A 110 11.10 2.65 13.08
CA CYS A 110 11.93 1.45 13.22
C CYS A 110 13.35 1.92 12.87
N GLY A 111 14.29 1.87 13.83
CA GLY A 111 15.65 2.42 13.69
C GLY A 111 16.42 1.97 12.44
N ASP A 112 17.61 2.55 12.23
CA ASP A 112 18.51 2.34 11.08
C ASP A 112 18.25 1.03 10.33
N ILE A 113 17.95 1.14 9.03
CA ILE A 113 17.64 0.01 8.14
C ILE A 113 18.88 -0.90 8.04
N LEU A 114 19.03 -1.80 9.01
CA LEU A 114 19.97 -2.90 8.94
C LEU A 114 19.36 -3.93 8.00
N PHE A 115 19.88 -3.99 6.78
CA PHE A 115 19.55 -5.06 5.86
C PHE A 115 19.95 -6.41 6.50
N TYR A 116 18.95 -7.15 6.97
CA TYR A 116 19.19 -8.40 7.69
C TYR A 116 19.41 -9.58 6.74
N SER A 117 18.55 -9.71 5.72
CA SER A 117 18.63 -10.82 4.76
C SER A 117 17.69 -10.62 3.58
N MET A 118 18.00 -11.26 2.45
CA MET A 118 17.07 -11.44 1.33
C MET A 118 16.39 -12.80 1.43
N LEU A 119 15.06 -12.86 1.28
CA LEU A 119 14.34 -14.12 1.10
C LEU A 119 14.45 -14.53 -0.38
N PRO A 120 14.96 -15.73 -0.71
CA PRO A 120 15.04 -16.18 -2.09
C PRO A 120 13.64 -16.35 -2.68
N ALA A 121 13.52 -16.17 -4.00
CA ALA A 121 12.26 -16.42 -4.69
C ALA A 121 11.83 -17.89 -4.52
N PRO A 122 10.58 -18.15 -4.10
CA PRO A 122 10.10 -19.51 -3.89
C PRO A 122 9.79 -20.18 -5.24
N ASN A 123 9.85 -21.51 -5.24
CA ASN A 123 9.34 -22.29 -6.37
C ASN A 123 7.80 -22.27 -6.34
N PRO A 124 7.12 -21.83 -7.40
CA PRO A 124 5.66 -21.83 -7.45
C PRO A 124 5.14 -23.29 -7.44
N PRO A 125 4.01 -23.57 -6.78
CA PRO A 125 3.40 -24.90 -6.79
C PRO A 125 2.94 -25.26 -8.20
N MET A 126 3.13 -26.53 -8.60
CA MET A 126 2.62 -27.03 -9.88
C MET A 126 1.09 -26.97 -9.90
N GLN A 127 0.51 -26.45 -10.98
CA GLN A 127 -0.94 -26.44 -11.20
C GLN A 127 -1.39 -27.86 -11.55
N GLU A 128 -2.16 -28.49 -10.67
CA GLU A 128 -2.70 -29.83 -10.90
C GLU A 128 -3.77 -29.72 -11.99
N SER A 129 -3.42 -30.07 -13.24
CA SER A 129 -4.37 -30.08 -14.35
C SER A 129 -5.26 -31.30 -14.17
N GLU A 130 -6.56 -31.12 -13.91
CA GLU A 130 -7.53 -32.21 -13.93
C GLU A 130 -7.52 -32.88 -15.32
N ILE A 131 -6.89 -34.04 -15.43
CA ILE A 131 -7.11 -34.93 -16.57
C ILE A 131 -8.49 -35.54 -16.36
N ILE A 132 -9.51 -34.89 -16.95
CA ILE A 132 -10.81 -35.53 -17.16
C ILE A 132 -10.61 -36.60 -18.24
N SER A 133 -10.16 -37.79 -17.84
CA SER A 133 -10.29 -38.98 -18.67
C SER A 133 -11.73 -39.46 -18.53
N ASN A 134 -12.58 -39.10 -19.49
CA ASN A 134 -13.86 -39.75 -19.72
C ASN A 134 -13.62 -41.26 -19.87
N ALA A 135 -13.96 -42.01 -18.82
CA ALA A 135 -14.05 -43.46 -18.86
C ALA A 135 -15.32 -43.84 -19.65
N THR A 136 -15.24 -43.84 -20.98
CA THR A 136 -16.17 -44.63 -21.80
C THR A 136 -15.68 -46.06 -21.88
N LYS A 137 -16.64 -46.95 -21.65
CA LYS A 137 -16.52 -48.40 -21.51
C LYS A 137 -15.76 -49.07 -22.64
N VAL A 138 -15.03 -50.09 -22.22
CA VAL A 138 -14.41 -51.18 -22.99
C VAL A 138 -15.44 -51.87 -23.88
N ASP A 139 -15.11 -52.06 -25.16
CA ASP A 139 -15.35 -53.34 -25.83
C ASP A 139 -14.28 -53.60 -26.92
N ASP A 140 -14.07 -54.88 -27.15
CA ASP A 140 -12.90 -55.59 -27.67
C ASP A 140 -12.81 -55.64 -29.21
N GLN A 141 -11.64 -56.10 -29.69
CA GLN A 141 -11.33 -56.75 -30.97
C GLN A 141 -10.42 -56.03 -32.01
N THR A 142 -9.25 -56.66 -32.18
CA THR A 142 -8.38 -56.85 -33.37
C THR A 142 -7.15 -55.95 -33.62
N ARG A 143 -5.97 -56.61 -33.54
CA ARG A 143 -4.59 -56.24 -33.95
C ARG A 143 -4.40 -56.44 -35.49
N PRO A 144 -3.22 -56.19 -36.14
CA PRO A 144 -1.94 -55.59 -35.68
C PRO A 144 -1.18 -54.66 -36.69
N GLY A 145 -0.13 -53.98 -36.19
CA GLY A 145 1.00 -53.38 -36.94
C GLY A 145 1.28 -51.93 -36.49
N SER A 146 2.49 -51.39 -36.26
CA SER A 146 3.86 -51.82 -36.54
C SER A 146 4.84 -50.92 -35.75
N ILE A 147 5.90 -51.53 -35.20
CA ILE A 147 7.28 -51.06 -34.95
C ILE A 147 7.54 -49.85 -34.00
N VAL A 148 8.19 -50.19 -32.88
CA VAL A 148 8.89 -49.35 -31.90
C VAL A 148 10.31 -49.03 -32.41
N ARG A 149 10.83 -47.82 -32.16
CA ARG A 149 12.27 -47.50 -32.28
C ARG A 149 12.79 -46.84 -31.00
N VAL A 150 13.83 -47.44 -30.44
CA VAL A 150 14.63 -47.01 -29.27
C VAL A 150 15.87 -46.23 -29.77
N PRO A 151 16.43 -45.26 -29.02
CA PRO A 151 17.60 -44.48 -29.44
C PRO A 151 18.94 -45.08 -28.93
N GLU A 152 20.03 -44.89 -29.69
CA GLU A 152 21.42 -45.22 -29.29
C GLU A 152 22.36 -43.99 -29.36
N PRO A 153 23.48 -43.99 -28.61
CA PRO A 153 24.21 -42.80 -28.16
C PRO A 153 25.49 -42.46 -28.96
N ALA A 154 26.08 -41.30 -28.61
CA ALA A 154 27.26 -40.66 -29.20
C ALA A 154 28.61 -41.37 -28.96
N PRO A 155 29.65 -41.02 -29.73
CA PRO A 155 31.05 -41.15 -29.30
C PRO A 155 31.87 -39.83 -29.35
N PRO A 156 33.08 -39.79 -28.75
CA PRO A 156 33.81 -38.57 -28.38
C PRO A 156 35.14 -38.39 -29.18
N PRO A 157 36.18 -37.67 -28.70
CA PRO A 157 36.60 -36.37 -29.24
C PRO A 157 38.00 -36.39 -29.89
N ASN A 158 38.39 -35.31 -30.59
CA ASN A 158 39.79 -34.91 -30.78
C ASN A 158 39.92 -33.43 -31.17
N SER A 159 40.80 -32.72 -30.48
CA SER A 159 41.37 -31.39 -30.79
C SER A 159 42.79 -31.60 -31.40
N PRO A 160 43.63 -30.59 -31.80
CA PRO A 160 43.53 -29.15 -31.54
C PRO A 160 44.00 -28.18 -32.67
N SER A 161 43.98 -26.88 -32.32
CA SER A 161 44.87 -25.78 -32.75
C SER A 161 44.53 -24.96 -34.00
N SER A 162 44.23 -23.66 -33.80
CA SER A 162 45.10 -22.52 -34.16
C SER A 162 44.35 -21.17 -34.09
N ILE A 163 44.86 -20.24 -33.28
CA ILE A 163 44.65 -18.77 -33.25
C ILE A 163 45.99 -18.20 -33.79
N PRO A 164 46.13 -17.05 -34.53
CA PRO A 164 45.89 -15.71 -33.97
C PRO A 164 45.57 -14.51 -34.91
N HIS A 165 45.32 -13.36 -34.24
CA HIS A 165 45.43 -11.94 -34.66
C HIS A 165 44.19 -11.21 -35.21
N THR A 166 44.04 -9.89 -35.13
CA THR A 166 44.12 -8.80 -34.09
C THR A 166 43.71 -7.49 -34.83
N HIS A 167 43.35 -6.41 -34.09
CA HIS A 167 42.93 -5.06 -34.53
C HIS A 167 41.41 -4.91 -34.80
N GLY A 168 40.62 -4.01 -34.21
CA GLY A 168 40.86 -2.82 -33.40
C GLY A 168 40.66 -1.55 -34.22
N TYR A 169 39.51 -0.87 -34.11
CA TYR A 169 39.35 0.60 -34.25
C TYR A 169 37.96 1.07 -33.78
N GLN A 170 37.96 2.18 -33.05
CA GLN A 170 36.83 3.00 -32.62
C GLN A 170 36.23 3.78 -33.81
N SER A 171 34.94 4.14 -33.74
CA SER A 171 34.43 5.54 -33.77
C SER A 171 33.02 5.71 -34.37
N ARG A 172 32.14 6.32 -33.55
CA ARG A 172 31.24 7.46 -33.83
C ARG A 172 30.20 7.45 -34.99
N CYS A 173 28.94 7.54 -34.53
CA CYS A 173 28.00 8.68 -34.69
C CYS A 173 27.10 8.88 -35.94
N HIS A 174 25.88 9.35 -35.61
CA HIS A 174 24.94 10.22 -36.37
C HIS A 174 24.14 9.54 -37.51
N SER A 175 22.84 9.79 -37.76
CA SER A 175 21.93 10.86 -37.34
C SER A 175 20.49 10.63 -37.84
N ARG A 176 19.53 11.20 -37.09
CA ARG A 176 18.39 12.06 -37.50
C ARG A 176 17.14 11.51 -38.21
N ASN A 177 16.02 11.86 -37.55
CA ASN A 177 14.74 12.42 -38.03
C ASN A 177 13.90 11.58 -39.01
N SER A 178 12.57 11.55 -38.94
CA SER A 178 11.64 12.66 -38.71
C SER A 178 10.21 12.20 -38.36
N SER A 179 9.56 12.98 -37.49
CA SER A 179 8.14 13.43 -37.47
C SER A 179 7.02 12.52 -37.97
N LEU A 180 5.89 12.52 -37.25
CA LEU A 180 4.56 12.86 -37.80
C LEU A 180 3.64 13.37 -36.68
N ASP A 181 3.21 14.62 -36.81
CA ASP A 181 2.01 15.20 -36.19
C ASP A 181 0.74 14.50 -36.73
N ILE A 182 -0.34 14.48 -35.94
CA ILE A 182 -1.70 14.64 -36.45
C ILE A 182 -2.52 15.44 -35.44
N SER A 183 -2.84 16.66 -35.84
CA SER A 183 -3.97 17.46 -35.35
C SER A 183 -5.23 16.98 -36.05
N ARG A 184 -6.36 16.87 -35.33
CA ARG A 184 -7.69 17.13 -35.91
C ARG A 184 -8.69 17.62 -34.87
N VAL A 185 -9.06 18.87 -35.07
CA VAL A 185 -10.26 19.57 -34.60
C VAL A 185 -11.50 18.88 -35.14
N THR A 186 -12.57 18.74 -34.35
CA THR A 186 -13.95 19.00 -34.82
C THR A 186 -14.82 19.49 -33.66
N VAL A 187 -15.62 20.48 -33.99
CA VAL A 187 -16.51 21.31 -33.18
C VAL A 187 -17.90 20.69 -33.08
N ASN A 188 -18.56 20.84 -31.92
CA ASN A 188 -20.00 21.15 -31.71
C ASN A 188 -20.27 20.92 -30.20
N GLY A 189 -20.75 21.86 -29.37
CA GLY A 189 -21.60 23.01 -29.63
C GLY A 189 -23.00 22.73 -29.08
N ARG A 190 -23.25 23.09 -27.81
CA ARG A 190 -24.55 23.57 -27.27
C ARG A 190 -24.39 24.01 -25.81
N GLY A 191 -24.65 25.28 -25.55
CA GLY A 191 -24.62 25.88 -24.22
C GLY A 191 -25.98 25.88 -23.53
N SER A 192 -25.97 26.27 -22.25
CA SER A 192 -26.97 27.17 -21.68
C SER A 192 -26.38 27.85 -20.44
N VAL A 193 -26.56 29.17 -20.41
CA VAL A 193 -26.19 30.11 -19.35
C VAL A 193 -27.47 30.50 -18.64
N ILE A 194 -27.51 30.46 -17.30
CA ILE A 194 -28.29 31.42 -16.49
C ILE A 194 -27.48 31.76 -15.21
N ASN A 195 -27.27 33.07 -15.02
CA ASN A 195 -26.73 33.73 -13.83
C ASN A 195 -27.77 33.82 -12.71
N GLY A 196 -27.30 33.85 -11.45
CA GLY A 196 -28.08 34.33 -10.31
C GLY A 196 -27.22 34.55 -9.08
N ARG A 197 -26.82 35.81 -8.83
CA ARG A 197 -26.13 36.30 -7.62
C ARG A 197 -27.07 36.27 -6.40
N GLY A 198 -26.53 36.05 -5.21
CA GLY A 198 -27.23 36.25 -3.93
C GLY A 198 -26.27 36.19 -2.74
N ASN A 199 -26.29 37.23 -1.93
CA ASN A 199 -25.33 37.65 -0.90
C ASN A 199 -25.65 37.05 0.50
N GLY A 200 -24.66 36.98 1.41
CA GLY A 200 -24.92 37.22 2.85
C GLY A 200 -24.42 36.22 3.91
N ASN A 201 -23.66 36.78 4.87
CA ASN A 201 -23.39 36.37 6.27
C ASN A 201 -22.45 35.18 6.55
N SER A 202 -21.25 35.40 7.15
CA SER A 202 -20.93 35.91 8.51
C SER A 202 -21.05 34.84 9.60
N GLY A 203 -19.92 34.52 10.25
CA GLY A 203 -19.88 33.72 11.48
C GLY A 203 -18.46 33.41 11.97
N HIS A 204 -17.83 34.37 12.64
CA HIS A 204 -16.58 34.19 13.39
C HIS A 204 -16.76 33.25 14.60
N SER A 205 -15.72 32.49 14.96
CA SER A 205 -15.26 32.25 16.36
C SER A 205 -13.95 31.45 16.35
N ARG A 206 -12.80 32.12 16.58
CA ARG A 206 -12.07 32.23 17.86
C ARG A 206 -11.09 31.08 18.11
N ALA A 207 -9.83 31.37 17.77
CA ALA A 207 -8.66 30.73 18.33
C ALA A 207 -8.55 31.03 19.84
N ALA A 208 -8.15 30.03 20.61
CA ALA A 208 -7.52 30.20 21.92
C ALA A 208 -6.20 29.44 21.89
N SER A 209 -5.12 30.20 21.92
CA SER A 209 -3.76 29.74 22.12
C SER A 209 -3.55 29.39 23.60
N LEU A 210 -2.81 28.31 23.88
CA LEU A 210 -1.73 28.18 24.88
C LEU A 210 -1.50 26.71 25.25
N GLY A 211 -0.23 26.30 25.27
CA GLY A 211 0.22 25.21 26.14
C GLY A 211 1.15 24.21 25.49
N ASN A 212 2.44 24.54 25.46
CA ASN A 212 3.55 23.60 25.22
C ASN A 212 3.46 22.38 26.15
N HIS A 213 3.04 21.25 25.62
CA HIS A 213 3.55 19.93 26.01
C HIS A 213 3.17 18.96 24.89
N VAL A 214 4.16 18.39 24.21
CA VAL A 214 3.99 17.36 23.20
C VAL A 214 4.11 16.00 23.90
N PRO A 215 3.02 15.24 24.14
CA PRO A 215 3.15 13.81 24.34
C PRO A 215 3.13 13.13 22.96
N ASN A 216 4.22 12.42 22.68
CA ASN A 216 4.41 11.47 21.58
C ASN A 216 3.09 10.93 20.98
N HIS A 217 2.75 11.39 19.78
CA HIS A 217 1.72 10.74 18.98
C HIS A 217 2.28 9.44 18.40
N HIS A 218 2.09 8.34 19.11
CA HIS A 218 2.07 7.02 18.49
C HIS A 218 0.79 6.88 17.66
N SER A 219 0.82 7.38 16.43
CA SER A 219 -0.15 7.06 15.39
C SER A 219 0.05 5.60 14.97
N ARG A 220 -0.46 4.66 15.77
CA ARG A 220 -0.87 3.36 15.21
C ARG A 220 -2.16 3.60 14.43
N ASN A 221 -2.26 3.06 13.22
CA ASN A 221 -3.42 3.18 12.33
C ASN A 221 -4.72 2.74 13.04
N SER A 222 -5.46 3.66 13.65
CA SER A 222 -6.62 3.33 14.51
C SER A 222 -7.99 3.47 13.85
N SER A 223 -8.10 3.41 12.52
CA SER A 223 -9.40 3.16 11.89
C SER A 223 -9.19 2.52 10.51
N ALA A 224 -9.88 1.39 10.27
CA ALA A 224 -10.10 0.93 8.92
C ALA A 224 -11.33 1.66 8.38
N ASP A 225 -11.09 2.73 7.61
CA ASP A 225 -12.13 3.44 6.86
C ASP A 225 -12.41 2.65 5.57
N LEU A 226 -13.56 1.98 5.51
CA LEU A 226 -13.92 1.15 4.34
C LEU A 226 -14.16 1.99 3.07
N ASN A 227 -14.38 3.30 3.19
CA ASN A 227 -14.58 4.18 2.03
C ASN A 227 -13.26 4.69 1.42
N LYS A 228 -12.15 4.65 2.16
CA LYS A 228 -10.84 5.12 1.66
C LYS A 228 -10.20 4.21 0.62
N TYR A 229 -10.47 2.90 0.64
CA TYR A 229 -9.87 1.95 -0.30
C TYR A 229 -10.41 2.08 -1.73
N ILE A 230 -11.63 2.58 -1.92
CA ILE A 230 -12.18 2.89 -3.25
C ILE A 230 -11.30 3.93 -3.98
N ARG A 231 -10.53 4.75 -3.26
CA ARG A 231 -9.55 5.68 -3.85
C ARG A 231 -8.15 5.07 -4.07
N ASN A 232 -7.77 4.00 -3.38
CA ASN A 232 -6.47 3.36 -3.58
C ASN A 232 -6.37 2.59 -4.90
N ASP A 233 -7.49 2.23 -5.53
CA ASP A 233 -7.49 1.77 -6.91
C ASP A 233 -6.95 2.84 -7.89
N ALA A 234 -7.02 4.13 -7.54
CA ALA A 234 -6.38 5.20 -8.30
C ALA A 234 -4.87 5.37 -8.01
N LEU A 235 -4.34 4.79 -6.93
CA LEU A 235 -2.90 4.74 -6.66
C LEU A 235 -2.22 3.51 -7.29
N ASN A 236 -2.99 2.47 -7.62
CA ASN A 236 -2.56 1.41 -8.53
C ASN A 236 -2.30 1.92 -9.97
N LEU A 237 -2.73 3.14 -10.30
CA LEU A 237 -2.41 3.83 -11.55
C LEU A 237 -1.09 4.62 -11.50
N VAL A 238 -0.53 4.90 -10.31
CA VAL A 238 0.71 5.69 -10.17
C VAL A 238 1.96 4.80 -10.21
N PHE A 239 1.85 3.54 -9.79
CA PHE A 239 2.87 2.52 -10.02
C PHE A 239 2.59 1.72 -11.30
N GLY A 240 2.72 2.40 -12.44
CA GLY A 240 3.01 1.80 -13.75
C GLY A 240 2.18 0.58 -14.18
N TYR A 241 0.88 0.77 -14.42
CA TYR A 241 0.14 -0.11 -15.32
C TYR A 241 0.39 0.34 -16.77
N ASN A 242 1.51 -0.06 -17.35
CA ASN A 242 1.62 -0.06 -18.81
C ASN A 242 0.73 -1.21 -19.31
N GLN A 243 -0.51 -0.90 -19.68
CA GLN A 243 -1.37 -1.83 -20.41
C GLN A 243 -0.72 -2.13 -21.77
N GLY A 244 0.09 -3.19 -21.80
CA GLY A 244 0.73 -3.72 -22.99
C GLY A 244 1.07 -5.21 -22.93
N SER A 245 0.85 -5.88 -21.79
CA SER A 245 0.92 -7.34 -21.66
C SER A 245 0.13 -7.77 -20.42
N ASN A 246 -0.95 -8.52 -20.60
CA ASN A 246 -1.81 -9.04 -19.52
C ASN A 246 -1.17 -10.18 -18.70
N TRP A 247 0.17 -10.25 -18.63
CA TRP A 247 0.89 -11.24 -17.85
C TRP A 247 1.38 -10.59 -16.56
N ALA A 248 0.61 -10.73 -15.49
CA ALA A 248 1.11 -10.44 -14.15
C ALA A 248 2.18 -11.49 -13.80
N ASP A 249 3.36 -11.04 -13.39
CA ASP A 249 4.42 -11.93 -12.90
C ASP A 249 3.87 -12.77 -11.73
N PRO A 250 3.80 -14.12 -11.85
CA PRO A 250 3.26 -14.97 -10.80
C PRO A 250 4.09 -14.92 -9.50
N LEU A 251 5.34 -14.45 -9.57
CA LEU A 251 6.23 -14.26 -8.43
C LEU A 251 6.24 -12.80 -7.91
N ARG A 252 5.34 -11.95 -8.39
CA ARG A 252 5.11 -10.64 -7.78
C ARG A 252 4.45 -10.83 -6.41
N VAL A 253 5.14 -10.39 -5.36
CA VAL A 253 4.59 -10.33 -4.01
C VAL A 253 3.45 -9.30 -3.97
N GLN A 254 2.28 -9.71 -3.48
CA GLN A 254 1.08 -8.87 -3.39
C GLN A 254 0.82 -8.40 -1.96
N ILE A 255 0.99 -9.30 -0.98
CA ILE A 255 0.66 -9.02 0.43
C ILE A 255 1.73 -9.64 1.33
N ILE A 256 2.19 -8.89 2.33
CA ILE A 256 3.07 -9.39 3.38
C ILE A 256 2.39 -9.17 4.73
N LYS A 257 2.36 -10.21 5.57
CA LYS A 257 1.91 -10.14 6.96
C LYS A 257 2.94 -10.77 7.87
N ALA A 258 3.27 -10.09 8.96
CA ALA A 258 4.21 -10.57 9.96
C ALA A 258 3.54 -10.67 11.32
N HIS A 259 3.90 -11.69 12.10
CA HIS A 259 3.47 -11.82 13.49
C HIS A 259 4.51 -12.61 14.30
N HIS A 260 5.08 -11.98 15.33
CA HIS A 260 6.21 -12.50 16.09
C HIS A 260 7.38 -12.87 15.17
N ASN A 261 7.88 -14.09 15.24
CA ASN A 261 8.96 -14.61 14.41
C ASN A 261 8.46 -15.23 13.09
N TRP A 262 7.24 -14.95 12.64
CA TRP A 262 6.70 -15.47 11.39
C TRP A 262 6.38 -14.36 10.40
N ILE A 263 6.65 -14.63 9.12
CA ILE A 263 6.25 -13.81 7.97
C ILE A 263 5.50 -14.70 6.99
N VAL A 264 4.37 -14.22 6.48
CA VAL A 264 3.64 -14.83 5.37
C VAL A 264 3.65 -13.87 4.20
N VAL A 265 4.07 -14.39 3.05
CA VAL A 265 4.13 -13.68 1.79
C VAL A 265 3.10 -14.30 0.86
N ALA A 266 2.12 -13.53 0.38
CA ALA A 266 1.23 -13.98 -0.69
C ALA A 266 1.70 -13.45 -2.05
N TYR A 267 1.63 -14.37 -2.99
CA TYR A 267 1.64 -14.14 -4.43
C TYR A 267 0.19 -14.19 -4.93
N ALA A 268 0.01 -14.11 -6.25
CA ALA A 268 -1.32 -14.17 -6.84
C ALA A 268 -2.09 -15.44 -6.43
N HIS A 269 -1.46 -16.61 -6.52
CA HIS A 269 -2.14 -17.92 -6.42
C HIS A 269 -1.61 -18.83 -5.32
N PHE A 270 -0.67 -18.37 -4.49
CA PHE A 270 -0.12 -19.17 -3.39
C PHE A 270 0.51 -18.28 -2.33
N ILE A 271 0.73 -18.84 -1.14
CA ILE A 271 1.46 -18.20 -0.06
C ILE A 271 2.70 -19.00 0.32
N VAL A 272 3.65 -18.29 0.93
CA VAL A 272 4.83 -18.88 1.55
C VAL A 272 4.99 -18.34 2.97
N CYS A 273 5.16 -19.25 3.92
CA CYS A 273 5.40 -18.94 5.32
C CYS A 273 6.89 -19.08 5.63
N TYR A 274 7.45 -18.04 6.21
CA TYR A 274 8.81 -17.98 6.71
C TYR A 274 8.80 -17.84 8.23
N ARG A 275 9.78 -18.46 8.88
CA ARG A 275 10.01 -18.31 10.31
C ARG A 275 11.45 -17.89 10.57
N LEU A 276 11.62 -16.90 11.43
CA LEU A 276 12.91 -16.50 11.96
C LEU A 276 13.34 -17.51 13.05
N LYS A 277 14.49 -18.13 12.84
CA LYS A 277 15.19 -18.96 13.83
C LYS A 277 16.46 -18.25 14.27
N ASP A 278 16.70 -18.19 15.58
CA ASP A 278 17.81 -17.42 16.17
C ASP A 278 19.19 -17.80 15.60
N SER A 279 19.39 -19.08 15.25
CA SER A 279 20.67 -19.60 14.77
C SER A 279 20.87 -19.54 13.25
N SER A 280 19.80 -19.39 12.46
CA SER A 280 19.85 -19.61 11.00
C SER A 280 19.07 -18.57 10.18
N GLY A 281 18.56 -17.53 10.83
CA GLY A 281 17.79 -16.47 10.18
C GLY A 281 16.43 -16.96 9.70
N TRP A 282 15.94 -16.33 8.63
CA TRP A 282 14.64 -16.66 8.05
C TRP A 282 14.71 -17.96 7.25
N GLN A 283 13.82 -18.90 7.57
CA GLN A 283 13.68 -20.16 6.85
C GLN A 283 12.28 -20.27 6.27
N GLN A 284 12.19 -20.74 5.02
CA GLN A 284 10.92 -21.16 4.43
C GLN A 284 10.43 -22.41 5.14
N VAL A 285 9.21 -22.37 5.68
CA VAL A 285 8.62 -23.48 6.45
C VAL A 285 7.48 -24.15 5.68
N PHE A 286 6.69 -23.38 4.93
CA PHE A 286 5.52 -23.90 4.24
C PHE A 286 5.23 -23.11 2.96
N THR A 287 4.82 -23.82 1.90
CA THR A 287 4.26 -23.25 0.68
C THR A 287 2.88 -23.86 0.47
N SER A 288 1.86 -23.02 0.24
CA SER A 288 0.52 -23.52 -0.02
C SER A 288 0.44 -24.21 -1.38
N PRO A 289 -0.51 -25.13 -1.59
CA PRO A 289 -0.94 -25.50 -2.94
C PRO A 289 -1.36 -24.28 -3.76
N HIS A 290 -1.41 -24.46 -5.09
CA HIS A 290 -2.01 -23.48 -5.99
C HIS A 290 -3.48 -23.22 -5.62
N ILE A 291 -3.90 -21.97 -5.71
CA ILE A 291 -5.26 -21.51 -5.51
C ILE A 291 -5.69 -20.80 -6.79
N ASP A 292 -6.77 -21.27 -7.41
CA ASP A 292 -7.15 -20.81 -8.76
C ASP A 292 -7.57 -19.34 -8.78
N ASN A 293 -8.14 -18.85 -7.69
CA ASN A 293 -8.51 -17.46 -7.53
C ASN A 293 -7.38 -16.66 -6.89
N CYS A 294 -7.25 -15.38 -7.27
CA CYS A 294 -6.27 -14.49 -6.67
C CYS A 294 -6.51 -14.34 -5.16
N ILE A 295 -5.43 -14.38 -4.38
CA ILE A 295 -5.45 -14.14 -2.95
C ILE A 295 -5.68 -12.65 -2.68
N GLU A 296 -6.68 -12.33 -1.87
CA GLU A 296 -7.09 -10.94 -1.62
C GLU A 296 -6.75 -10.45 -0.21
N ARG A 297 -6.76 -11.35 0.79
CA ARG A 297 -6.40 -11.03 2.18
C ARG A 297 -5.61 -12.17 2.80
N ILE A 298 -4.76 -11.84 3.78
CA ILE A 298 -4.05 -12.79 4.64
C ILE A 298 -4.24 -12.40 6.10
N ALA A 299 -4.43 -13.39 6.97
CA ALA A 299 -4.28 -13.25 8.41
C ALA A 299 -3.31 -14.31 8.95
N ILE A 300 -2.54 -13.93 9.97
CA ILE A 300 -1.59 -14.81 10.64
C ILE A 300 -1.74 -14.70 12.16
N ASN A 301 -1.63 -15.81 12.86
CA ASN A 301 -1.57 -15.84 14.32
C ASN A 301 -0.61 -16.92 14.82
N ALA A 302 0.46 -16.49 15.48
CA ALA A 302 1.53 -17.33 16.02
C ALA A 302 1.42 -17.56 17.54
N LYS A 303 0.35 -17.10 18.19
CA LYS A 303 0.14 -17.24 19.65
C LYS A 303 -0.71 -18.46 20.03
N MET A 304 -0.96 -19.39 19.10
CA MET A 304 -1.79 -20.56 19.39
C MET A 304 -0.94 -21.65 20.05
N ASN A 305 -1.01 -21.73 21.38
CA ASN A 305 -0.41 -22.83 22.11
C ASN A 305 -1.19 -24.12 21.84
N SER A 306 -0.50 -25.22 21.54
CA SER A 306 -1.10 -26.56 21.55
C SER A 306 -1.62 -26.81 22.97
N GLN A 307 -2.95 -26.77 23.15
CA GLN A 307 -3.57 -27.09 24.45
C GLN A 307 -3.58 -28.60 24.75
N ASN A 308 -3.05 -29.43 23.85
CA ASN A 308 -2.85 -30.84 24.11
C ASN A 308 -1.36 -31.05 24.37
N GLY A 309 -1.02 -31.57 25.55
CA GLY A 309 0.34 -31.83 26.03
C GLY A 309 1.17 -32.84 25.22
N ASN A 310 0.88 -33.02 23.94
CA ASN A 310 1.83 -33.54 22.98
C ASN A 310 2.80 -32.43 22.61
N SER A 311 4.08 -32.73 22.81
CA SER A 311 5.27 -31.94 22.49
C SER A 311 5.49 -31.73 20.98
N ASP A 312 4.43 -31.54 20.20
CA ASP A 312 4.54 -31.14 18.80
C ASP A 312 4.36 -29.62 18.75
N GLY A 313 5.34 -28.95 18.14
CA GLY A 313 5.70 -27.55 18.39
C GLY A 313 4.58 -26.51 18.19
N SER A 314 4.87 -25.27 18.60
CA SER A 314 3.93 -24.17 18.45
C SER A 314 3.49 -24.02 16.99
N SER A 315 2.19 -24.16 16.72
CA SER A 315 1.65 -24.08 15.36
C SER A 315 1.20 -22.65 15.07
N VAL A 316 1.57 -22.14 13.90
CA VAL A 316 1.06 -20.86 13.41
C VAL A 316 -0.22 -21.10 12.60
N MET A 317 -1.22 -20.28 12.85
CA MET A 317 -2.45 -20.27 12.09
C MET A 317 -2.32 -19.28 10.95
N VAL A 318 -2.61 -19.71 9.72
CA VAL A 318 -2.55 -18.87 8.53
C VAL A 318 -3.86 -18.98 7.76
N ALA A 319 -4.50 -17.84 7.55
CA ALA A 319 -5.74 -17.73 6.81
C ALA A 319 -5.54 -16.89 5.56
N ILE A 320 -6.20 -17.27 4.48
CA ILE A 320 -6.30 -16.45 3.26
C ILE A 320 -7.77 -16.27 2.88
N SER A 321 -8.07 -15.20 2.16
CA SER A 321 -9.31 -15.10 1.39
C SER A 321 -9.04 -15.02 -0.10
N TYR A 322 -9.96 -15.60 -0.88
CA TYR A 322 -10.00 -15.49 -2.33
C TYR A 322 -11.48 -15.43 -2.75
N GLY A 323 -11.95 -14.24 -3.18
CA GLY A 323 -13.38 -13.97 -3.36
C GLY A 323 -14.18 -14.05 -2.05
N ASN A 324 -15.15 -14.97 -2.00
CA ASN A 324 -16.03 -15.22 -0.85
C ASN A 324 -15.56 -16.36 0.06
N GLN A 325 -14.48 -17.05 -0.33
CA GLN A 325 -13.94 -18.17 0.42
C GLN A 325 -12.81 -17.72 1.34
N VAL A 326 -12.72 -18.38 2.49
CA VAL A 326 -11.64 -18.27 3.46
C VAL A 326 -11.04 -19.65 3.65
N ARG A 327 -9.73 -19.80 3.46
CA ARG A 327 -9.03 -21.06 3.72
C ARG A 327 -8.08 -20.89 4.88
N LEU A 328 -8.09 -21.85 5.80
CA LEU A 328 -7.35 -21.82 7.05
C LEU A 328 -6.46 -23.05 7.19
N TRP A 329 -5.19 -22.81 7.54
CA TRP A 329 -4.22 -23.84 7.84
C TRP A 329 -3.60 -23.63 9.21
N GLY A 330 -3.27 -24.73 9.88
CA GLY A 330 -2.23 -24.77 10.90
C GLY A 330 -0.91 -25.19 10.26
N VAL A 331 0.18 -24.51 10.60
CA VAL A 331 1.52 -24.82 10.11
C VAL A 331 2.41 -25.03 11.32
N SER A 332 2.90 -26.25 11.49
CA SER A 332 3.82 -26.58 12.58
C SER A 332 5.20 -25.98 12.34
N GLU A 333 6.01 -25.93 13.40
CA GLU A 333 7.41 -25.54 13.33
C GLU A 333 8.26 -26.40 12.38
N GLN A 334 7.86 -27.65 12.16
CA GLN A 334 8.54 -28.60 11.28
C GLN A 334 8.09 -28.50 9.82
N GLY A 335 7.13 -27.61 9.52
CA GLY A 335 6.57 -27.44 8.17
C GLY A 335 5.43 -28.40 7.84
N SER A 336 5.00 -29.24 8.79
CA SER A 336 3.79 -30.03 8.61
C SER A 336 2.56 -29.12 8.59
N ARG A 337 1.68 -29.32 7.60
CA ARG A 337 0.44 -28.55 7.44
C ARG A 337 -0.75 -29.35 7.94
N THR A 338 -1.66 -28.68 8.63
CA THR A 338 -2.99 -29.18 8.94
C THR A 338 -4.02 -28.32 8.21
N ASN A 339 -4.83 -28.93 7.35
CA ASN A 339 -5.94 -28.23 6.70
C ASN A 339 -7.11 -28.17 7.68
N ILE A 340 -7.42 -26.97 8.16
CA ILE A 340 -8.46 -26.75 9.17
C ILE A 340 -9.81 -26.61 8.49
N GLY A 341 -9.85 -25.94 7.34
CA GLY A 341 -11.07 -25.86 6.56
C GLY A 341 -11.03 -24.81 5.46
N THR A 342 -12.02 -24.89 4.58
CA THR A 342 -12.41 -23.82 3.66
C THR A 342 -13.83 -23.42 4.00
N PHE A 343 -14.04 -22.13 4.27
CA PHE A 343 -15.28 -21.55 4.75
C PHE A 343 -15.78 -20.50 3.78
N ASN A 344 -17.10 -20.37 3.65
CA ASN A 344 -17.70 -19.40 2.75
C ASN A 344 -18.41 -18.30 3.55
N LEU A 345 -18.10 -17.03 3.26
CA LEU A 345 -18.83 -15.88 3.82
C LEU A 345 -20.07 -15.52 2.96
N ASN A 346 -20.21 -16.14 1.79
CA ASN A 346 -21.21 -15.90 0.74
C ASN A 346 -21.14 -14.50 0.09
N VAL A 347 -20.27 -13.64 0.60
CA VAL A 347 -19.94 -12.33 0.05
C VAL A 347 -18.42 -12.16 0.05
N ARG A 348 -17.91 -11.19 -0.71
CA ARG A 348 -16.48 -10.90 -0.77
C ARG A 348 -15.92 -10.57 0.62
N VAL A 349 -14.79 -11.16 0.97
CA VAL A 349 -14.12 -10.92 2.25
C VAL A 349 -13.21 -9.69 2.12
N GLU A 350 -13.59 -8.61 2.80
CA GLU A 350 -12.84 -7.35 2.75
C GLU A 350 -11.84 -7.23 3.92
N HIS A 351 -12.15 -7.81 5.07
CA HIS A 351 -11.19 -7.85 6.17
C HIS A 351 -11.08 -9.26 6.72
N LEU A 352 -9.84 -9.70 6.96
CA LEU A 352 -9.51 -11.00 7.52
C LEU A 352 -8.42 -10.81 8.56
N PHE A 353 -8.69 -11.15 9.82
CA PHE A 353 -7.75 -10.95 10.92
C PHE A 353 -8.10 -11.83 12.13
N PHE A 354 -7.17 -11.95 13.07
CA PHE A 354 -7.40 -12.69 14.32
C PHE A 354 -7.69 -11.74 15.49
N ILE A 355 -8.65 -12.10 16.34
CA ILE A 355 -8.82 -11.53 17.69
C ILE A 355 -8.61 -12.66 18.69
N GLY A 356 -7.53 -12.60 19.46
CA GLY A 356 -7.12 -13.73 20.30
C GLY A 356 -6.83 -14.95 19.43
N SER A 357 -7.53 -16.05 19.65
CA SER A 357 -7.44 -17.28 18.85
C SER A 357 -8.48 -17.34 17.71
N GLN A 358 -9.46 -16.45 17.69
CA GLN A 358 -10.58 -16.52 16.74
C GLN A 358 -10.21 -15.83 15.43
N LEU A 359 -10.55 -16.45 14.29
CA LEU A 359 -10.41 -15.82 12.99
C LEU A 359 -11.72 -15.09 12.66
N VAL A 360 -11.60 -13.84 12.24
CA VAL A 360 -12.72 -12.97 11.89
C VAL A 360 -12.60 -12.56 10.43
N ALA A 361 -13.69 -12.72 9.68
CA ALA A 361 -13.87 -12.22 8.33
C ALA A 361 -15.01 -11.19 8.31
N LEU A 362 -14.80 -10.02 7.71
CA LEU A 362 -15.81 -8.97 7.58
C LEU A 362 -16.04 -8.58 6.13
N SER A 363 -17.29 -8.25 5.83
CA SER A 363 -17.70 -7.62 4.58
C SER A 363 -18.46 -6.31 4.85
N PRO A 364 -18.24 -5.23 4.07
CA PRO A 364 -19.02 -3.99 4.15
C PRO A 364 -20.54 -4.22 4.02
N THR A 365 -20.96 -5.33 3.40
CA THR A 365 -22.38 -5.70 3.29
C THR A 365 -23.05 -6.01 4.64
N GLY A 366 -22.28 -6.08 5.73
CA GLY A 366 -22.78 -6.45 7.05
C GLY A 366 -22.67 -7.95 7.35
N LYS A 367 -21.97 -8.73 6.52
CA LYS A 367 -21.70 -10.15 6.84
C LYS A 367 -20.45 -10.27 7.71
N ILE A 368 -20.56 -11.03 8.79
CA ILE A 368 -19.48 -11.35 9.72
C ILE A 368 -19.30 -12.87 9.73
N GLY A 369 -18.08 -13.33 9.48
CA GLY A 369 -17.68 -14.72 9.65
C GLY A 369 -16.74 -14.84 10.84
N VAL A 370 -17.00 -15.78 11.76
CA VAL A 370 -16.11 -16.06 12.89
C VAL A 370 -15.82 -17.56 12.93
N TRP A 371 -14.54 -17.91 12.89
CA TRP A 371 -14.08 -19.26 13.19
C TRP A 371 -13.64 -19.34 14.65
N HIS A 372 -14.21 -20.30 15.38
CA HIS A 372 -13.85 -20.58 16.76
C HIS A 372 -12.72 -21.61 16.86
N ALA A 373 -11.59 -21.27 17.47
CA ALA A 373 -10.44 -22.16 17.52
C ALA A 373 -10.66 -23.42 18.38
N MET A 374 -11.35 -23.29 19.52
CA MET A 374 -11.53 -24.43 20.44
C MET A 374 -12.57 -25.43 19.92
N THR A 375 -13.68 -24.95 19.35
CA THR A 375 -14.76 -25.82 18.84
C THR A 375 -14.61 -26.12 17.36
N GLN A 376 -13.62 -25.52 16.68
CA GLN A 376 -13.35 -25.71 15.25
C GLN A 376 -14.56 -25.39 14.37
N HIS A 377 -15.40 -24.44 14.79
CA HIS A 377 -16.67 -24.15 14.15
C HIS A 377 -16.64 -22.80 13.44
N TRP A 378 -17.08 -22.76 12.17
CA TRP A 378 -17.31 -21.53 11.42
C TRP A 378 -18.75 -21.08 11.56
N GLN A 379 -18.96 -19.80 11.89
CA GLN A 379 -20.27 -19.20 11.98
C GLN A 379 -20.33 -17.93 11.16
N THR A 380 -21.45 -17.70 10.47
CA THR A 380 -21.72 -16.47 9.74
C THR A 380 -22.95 -15.79 10.32
N GLN A 381 -22.88 -14.48 10.50
CA GLN A 381 -23.96 -13.64 11.01
C GLN A 381 -24.14 -12.42 10.11
N ASP A 382 -25.40 -12.05 9.90
CA ASP A 382 -25.74 -10.78 9.28
C ASP A 382 -25.97 -9.70 10.35
N VAL A 383 -25.33 -8.55 10.14
CA VAL A 383 -25.53 -7.31 10.87
C VAL A 383 -25.84 -6.18 9.89
N VAL A 384 -26.06 -4.98 10.41
CA VAL A 384 -26.20 -3.78 9.59
C VAL A 384 -24.90 -3.53 8.79
N PRO A 385 -24.98 -3.07 7.51
CA PRO A 385 -23.81 -2.72 6.72
C PRO A 385 -22.75 -1.93 7.50
N ILE A 386 -21.51 -2.40 7.42
CA ILE A 386 -20.39 -1.95 8.24
C ILE A 386 -19.65 -0.84 7.46
N ALA A 387 -19.54 0.35 8.05
CA ALA A 387 -18.76 1.48 7.52
C ALA A 387 -17.36 1.55 8.11
N SER A 388 -17.19 1.15 9.37
CA SER A 388 -15.90 1.16 10.06
C SER A 388 -15.85 0.06 11.11
N PHE A 389 -14.65 -0.33 11.52
CA PHE A 389 -14.47 -1.25 12.64
C PHE A 389 -13.15 -0.96 13.36
N ASP A 390 -13.07 -1.41 14.60
CA ASP A 390 -11.83 -1.43 15.38
C ASP A 390 -11.85 -2.59 16.39
N THR A 391 -10.70 -2.90 16.97
CA THR A 391 -10.54 -3.97 17.97
C THR A 391 -9.97 -3.42 19.27
N ALA A 392 -10.53 -3.86 20.39
CA ALA A 392 -10.10 -3.46 21.72
C ALA A 392 -9.92 -4.69 22.61
N GLY A 393 -8.69 -5.19 22.70
CA GLY A 393 -8.42 -6.45 23.41
C GLY A 393 -9.14 -7.62 22.74
N SER A 394 -10.13 -8.20 23.42
CA SER A 394 -10.99 -9.26 22.86
C SER A 394 -12.30 -8.75 22.24
N PHE A 395 -12.54 -7.44 22.26
CA PHE A 395 -13.76 -6.86 21.70
C PHE A 395 -13.55 -6.47 20.24
N LEU A 396 -14.52 -6.83 19.40
CA LEU A 396 -14.68 -6.28 18.06
C LEU A 396 -15.75 -5.19 18.13
N LEU A 397 -15.43 -3.99 17.66
CA LEU A 397 -16.38 -2.89 17.52
C LEU A 397 -16.68 -2.65 16.05
N LEU A 398 -17.95 -2.43 15.73
CA LEU A 398 -18.45 -2.23 14.38
C LEU A 398 -19.26 -0.92 14.34
N GLY A 399 -18.85 -0.02 13.46
CA GLY A 399 -19.59 1.20 13.12
C GLY A 399 -20.40 0.96 11.86
N CYS A 400 -21.71 1.10 11.96
CA CYS A 400 -22.64 0.77 10.88
C CYS A 400 -23.17 2.02 10.16
N ASN A 401 -23.72 1.80 8.96
CA ASN A 401 -24.27 2.86 8.11
C ASN A 401 -25.55 3.51 8.65
N ASN A 402 -26.15 2.95 9.70
CA ASN A 402 -27.35 3.48 10.34
C ASN A 402 -27.06 4.28 11.61
N GLY A 403 -25.79 4.63 11.85
CA GLY A 403 -25.37 5.34 13.07
C GLY A 403 -25.24 4.48 14.32
N SER A 404 -25.44 3.16 14.23
CA SER A 404 -25.21 2.26 15.36
C SER A 404 -23.75 1.86 15.49
N ILE A 405 -23.29 1.77 16.74
CA ILE A 405 -22.04 1.12 17.12
C ILE A 405 -22.39 -0.18 17.84
N TYR A 406 -21.95 -1.30 17.28
CA TYR A 406 -22.10 -2.61 17.88
C TYR A 406 -20.77 -3.11 18.44
N TYR A 407 -20.82 -3.95 19.48
CA TYR A 407 -19.64 -4.68 19.95
C TYR A 407 -19.91 -6.17 20.15
N ILE A 408 -18.87 -6.97 19.93
CA ILE A 408 -18.85 -8.43 20.09
C ILE A 408 -17.67 -8.79 20.99
N ASP A 409 -17.92 -9.60 22.03
CA ASP A 409 -16.88 -10.09 22.95
C ASP A 409 -16.40 -11.47 22.48
N MET A 410 -15.21 -11.50 21.86
CA MET A 410 -14.65 -12.71 21.25
C MET A 410 -14.15 -13.72 22.28
N GLN A 411 -13.95 -13.33 23.54
CA GLN A 411 -13.57 -14.25 24.62
C GLN A 411 -14.76 -15.07 25.13
N LYS A 412 -15.97 -14.52 25.05
CA LYS A 412 -17.19 -15.21 25.47
C LYS A 412 -17.81 -16.02 24.34
N PHE A 413 -17.20 -16.07 23.17
CA PHE A 413 -17.59 -16.98 22.11
C PHE A 413 -17.16 -18.40 22.49
N PRO A 414 -18.02 -19.44 22.41
CA PRO A 414 -19.39 -19.48 21.88
C PRO A 414 -20.48 -19.30 22.95
N LEU A 415 -20.13 -19.16 24.24
CA LEU A 415 -21.09 -18.99 25.35
C LEU A 415 -22.06 -17.80 25.16
N ARG A 416 -21.66 -16.83 24.34
CA ARG A 416 -22.45 -15.69 23.93
C ARG A 416 -23.18 -15.93 22.60
N MET A 417 -23.61 -17.15 22.33
CA MET A 417 -24.51 -17.48 21.24
C MET A 417 -25.92 -17.70 21.79
N LYS A 418 -26.91 -17.14 21.11
CA LYS A 418 -28.33 -17.42 21.38
C LYS A 418 -28.97 -17.83 20.07
N ASP A 419 -29.72 -18.93 20.07
CA ASP A 419 -30.42 -19.42 18.86
C ASP A 419 -29.49 -19.68 17.66
N ASN A 420 -28.22 -20.04 17.93
CA ASN A 420 -27.11 -20.17 16.95
C ASN A 420 -26.64 -18.87 16.29
N ASP A 421 -27.00 -17.71 16.84
CA ASP A 421 -26.58 -16.40 16.37
C ASP A 421 -25.54 -15.78 17.32
N LEU A 422 -24.63 -14.99 16.75
CA LEU A 422 -23.66 -14.22 17.54
C LEU A 422 -24.41 -13.14 18.32
N LEU A 423 -24.22 -13.09 19.65
CA LEU A 423 -24.78 -12.00 20.44
C LEU A 423 -23.99 -10.70 20.18
N VAL A 424 -24.53 -9.90 19.28
CA VAL A 424 -24.09 -8.54 18.95
C VAL A 424 -24.81 -7.57 19.88
N THR A 425 -24.07 -6.74 20.62
CA THR A 425 -24.66 -5.78 21.56
C THR A 425 -24.52 -4.36 21.02
N GLU A 426 -25.62 -3.61 20.97
CA GLU A 426 -25.60 -2.19 20.62
C GLU A 426 -25.02 -1.37 21.77
N LEU A 427 -23.94 -0.64 21.50
CA LEU A 427 -23.27 0.24 22.46
C LEU A 427 -23.83 1.67 22.36
N TYR A 428 -24.10 2.12 21.14
CA TYR A 428 -24.51 3.48 20.84
C TYR A 428 -25.33 3.53 19.55
N ARG A 429 -26.18 4.55 19.43
CA ARG A 429 -26.88 4.91 18.19
C ARG A 429 -26.93 6.42 18.04
N ASP A 430 -26.45 6.91 16.91
CA ASP A 430 -26.57 8.31 16.54
C ASP A 430 -28.06 8.68 16.34
N PRO A 431 -28.58 9.75 16.99
CA PRO A 431 -29.98 10.15 16.86
C PRO A 431 -30.39 10.56 15.44
N SER A 432 -29.45 11.02 14.62
CA SER A 432 -29.68 11.40 13.22
C SER A 432 -29.58 10.18 12.28
N ASN A 433 -29.13 9.04 12.79
CA ASN A 433 -28.75 7.85 12.03
C ASN A 433 -27.61 8.10 11.04
N ASP A 434 -26.72 9.04 11.34
CA ASP A 434 -25.57 9.32 10.47
C ASP A 434 -24.56 8.16 10.50
N PRO A 435 -24.02 7.72 9.34
CA PRO A 435 -23.08 6.60 9.28
C PRO A 435 -21.85 6.77 10.19
N ILE A 436 -21.50 5.73 10.94
CA ILE A 436 -20.27 5.71 11.72
C ILE A 436 -19.08 5.42 10.81
N THR A 437 -18.49 6.48 10.25
CA THR A 437 -17.41 6.40 9.25
C THR A 437 -16.03 6.10 9.82
N ALA A 438 -15.84 6.28 11.13
CA ALA A 438 -14.61 5.92 11.83
C ALA A 438 -14.88 5.56 13.29
N ILE A 439 -14.18 4.54 13.78
CA ILE A 439 -14.08 4.18 15.20
C ILE A 439 -12.60 4.05 15.52
N SER A 440 -12.19 4.59 16.67
CA SER A 440 -10.85 4.41 17.24
C SER A 440 -11.00 4.15 18.73
N VAL A 441 -10.49 3.03 19.22
CA VAL A 441 -10.59 2.63 20.62
C VAL A 441 -9.23 2.72 21.30
N TYR A 442 -9.21 3.47 22.41
CA TYR A 442 -8.04 3.57 23.28
C TYR A 442 -8.35 2.91 24.63
N LEU A 443 -7.70 1.78 24.90
CA LEU A 443 -7.75 1.15 26.22
C LEU A 443 -6.67 1.80 27.10
N THR A 444 -7.11 2.56 28.10
CA THR A 444 -6.19 3.03 29.14
C THR A 444 -5.63 1.81 29.90
N PRO A 445 -4.30 1.72 30.10
CA PRO A 445 -3.74 0.70 30.98
C PRO A 445 -4.44 0.81 32.34
N LYS A 446 -4.93 -0.32 32.88
CA LYS A 446 -5.40 -0.34 34.26
C LYS A 446 -4.26 0.18 35.13
N THR A 447 -4.41 1.35 35.72
CA THR A 447 -3.54 1.76 36.82
C THR A 447 -3.81 0.77 37.94
N SER A 448 -2.87 -0.13 38.19
CA SER A 448 -2.87 -0.97 39.38
C SER A 448 -2.64 -0.06 40.59
N LYS A 449 -3.65 0.70 40.98
CA LYS A 449 -3.74 1.23 42.34
C LYS A 449 -4.33 0.11 43.18
N SER A 450 -3.46 -0.79 43.64
CA SER A 450 -3.71 -1.46 44.91
C SER A 450 -3.75 -0.37 45.97
N ILE A 451 -4.94 -0.11 46.50
CA ILE A 451 -5.10 0.57 47.80
C ILE A 451 -5.36 -0.53 48.81
#